data_AF-A0A354UZV5-F1
#
_entry.id   AF-A0A354UZV5-F1
#
_cell.length_a   1.000
_cell.length_b   1.000
_cell.length_c   1.000
_cell.angle_alpha   90.00
_cell.angle_beta   90.00
_cell.angle_gamma   90.00
#
_symmetry.space_group_name_H-M   'P 1'
#
loop_
_entity.id
_entity.type
_entity.pdbx_description
1 polymer ?
#
loop_
_entity_poly.entity_id
_entity_poly.type
_entity_poly.pdbx_seq_one_letter_code
_entity_poly.pdbx_strand_id
1 'polypeptide(L)'
;MLETQTEPGDDTERNGPGDEIIKLQNDFRSRLIAANLRTEAVRAGMVDLDGLKLVDLSGVDLDEHDKVIDGSKLMSELRRNKPWLFGRASSSSAAVAPASRPVKQKTAMEMSDEEYVAAKMAVTKYHI
;
A
#
# COMPACT_ATOMS: atom_id res chain seq x y z
N MET A 1 -18.46 -47.89 54.68
CA MET A 1 -17.82 -46.69 54.08
C MET A 1 -17.85 -46.87 52.59
N LEU A 2 -18.76 -46.20 51.88
CA LEU A 2 -18.74 -46.08 50.43
C LEU A 2 -18.33 -44.64 50.11
N GLU A 3 -17.15 -44.45 49.55
CA GLU A 3 -16.73 -43.18 48.95
C GLU A 3 -17.34 -43.09 47.56
N THR A 4 -18.33 -42.22 47.42
CA THR A 4 -18.85 -41.78 46.12
C THR A 4 -17.85 -40.81 45.52
N GLN A 5 -17.03 -41.30 44.58
CA GLN A 5 -16.26 -40.42 43.71
C GLN A 5 -17.24 -39.61 42.84
N THR A 6 -17.20 -38.30 43.01
CA THR A 6 -17.85 -37.31 42.14
C THR A 6 -16.72 -36.46 41.57
N GLU A 7 -16.41 -36.63 40.30
CA GLU A 7 -15.45 -35.81 39.54
C GLU A 7 -15.85 -35.89 38.05
N PRO A 8 -15.55 -34.88 37.22
CA PRO A 8 -16.40 -33.72 37.01
C PRO A 8 -16.94 -33.68 35.57
N GLY A 9 -18.02 -32.92 35.37
CA GLY A 9 -18.60 -32.68 34.05
C GLY A 9 -17.57 -32.06 33.12
N ASP A 10 -17.29 -32.76 32.02
CA ASP A 10 -16.62 -32.24 30.83
C ASP A 10 -17.57 -31.26 30.14
N ASP A 11 -17.57 -30.02 30.64
CA ASP A 11 -18.25 -28.88 30.04
C ASP A 11 -17.49 -28.45 28.77
N THR A 12 -17.43 -29.34 27.78
CA THR A 12 -17.04 -28.98 26.42
C THR A 12 -18.13 -28.04 25.89
N GLU A 13 -17.90 -26.73 26.05
CA GLU A 13 -18.69 -25.64 25.47
C GLU A 13 -18.85 -25.87 23.95
N ARG A 14 -19.96 -26.48 23.57
CA ARG A 14 -20.38 -26.58 22.18
C ARG A 14 -20.87 -25.21 21.73
N ASN A 15 -19.95 -24.36 21.27
CA ASN A 15 -20.28 -23.17 20.50
C ASN A 15 -21.18 -23.60 19.33
N GLY A 16 -22.38 -23.05 19.25
CA GLY A 16 -23.34 -23.44 18.21
C GLY A 16 -22.83 -22.99 16.83
N PRO A 17 -23.28 -23.62 15.72
CA PRO A 17 -22.89 -23.19 14.37
C PRO A 17 -23.24 -21.72 14.09
N GLY A 18 -24.23 -21.14 14.78
CA GLY A 18 -24.54 -19.71 14.72
C GLY A 18 -23.43 -18.82 15.32
N ASP A 19 -22.83 -19.24 16.43
CA ASP A 19 -21.76 -18.48 17.10
C ASP A 19 -20.48 -18.48 16.25
N GLU A 20 -20.17 -19.60 15.60
CA GLU A 20 -19.06 -19.69 14.65
C GLU A 20 -19.25 -18.77 13.44
N ILE A 21 -20.47 -18.70 12.89
CA ILE A 21 -20.79 -17.80 11.77
C ILE A 21 -20.64 -16.33 12.20
N ILE A 22 -21.17 -15.95 13.36
CA ILE A 22 -21.06 -14.58 13.87
C ILE A 22 -19.59 -14.22 14.11
N LYS A 23 -18.82 -15.13 14.71
CA LYS A 23 -17.39 -14.94 14.93
C LYS A 23 -16.64 -14.77 13.62
N LEU A 24 -16.91 -15.60 12.62
CA LEU A 24 -16.30 -15.51 11.30
C LEU A 24 -16.63 -14.19 10.59
N GLN A 25 -17.88 -13.73 10.68
CA GLN A 25 -18.31 -12.45 10.12
C GLN A 25 -17.58 -11.27 10.78
N ASN A 26 -17.46 -11.27 12.11
CA ASN A 26 -16.74 -10.24 12.85
C ASN A 26 -15.24 -10.24 12.51
N ASP A 27 -14.64 -11.41 12.39
CA ASP A 27 -13.25 -11.58 11.97
C ASP A 27 -13.02 -11.03 10.55
N PHE A 28 -13.92 -11.32 9.61
CA PHE A 28 -13.83 -10.78 8.25
C PHE A 28 -13.99 -9.27 8.23
N ARG A 29 -15.01 -8.74 8.92
CA ARG A 29 -15.29 -7.30 8.98
C ARG A 29 -14.12 -6.53 9.58
N SER A 30 -13.55 -7.01 10.69
CA SER A 30 -12.41 -6.36 11.34
C SER A 30 -11.17 -6.33 10.44
N ARG A 31 -10.87 -7.43 9.72
CA ARG A 31 -9.78 -7.48 8.74
C ARG A 31 -10.00 -6.52 7.57
N LEU A 32 -11.24 -6.45 7.08
CA LEU A 32 -11.62 -5.56 5.98
C LEU A 32 -11.48 -4.09 6.38
N ILE A 33 -11.96 -3.70 7.56
CA ILE A 33 -11.76 -2.36 8.12
C ILE A 33 -10.26 -2.04 8.22
N ALA A 34 -9.47 -2.94 8.78
CA ALA A 34 -8.03 -2.73 8.92
C ALA A 34 -7.30 -2.61 7.57
N ALA A 35 -7.72 -3.34 6.54
CA ALA A 35 -7.15 -3.25 5.19
C ALA A 35 -7.48 -1.91 4.52
N ASN A 36 -8.74 -1.49 4.59
CA ASN A 36 -9.16 -0.20 4.05
C ASN A 36 -8.51 0.97 4.78
N LEU A 37 -8.41 0.91 6.11
CA LEU A 37 -7.77 1.94 6.91
C LEU A 37 -6.27 2.07 6.60
N ARG A 38 -5.58 0.94 6.39
CA ARG A 38 -4.18 0.96 5.93
C ARG A 38 -4.04 1.64 4.58
N THR A 39 -4.96 1.38 3.66
CA THR A 39 -4.97 2.01 2.33
C THR A 39 -5.12 3.54 2.45
N GLU A 40 -6.07 4.00 3.27
CA GLU A 40 -6.25 5.43 3.56
C GLU A 40 -5.03 6.05 4.27
N ALA A 41 -4.41 5.33 5.20
CA ALA A 41 -3.22 5.79 5.90
C ALA A 41 -2.02 5.98 4.96
N VAL A 42 -1.78 5.02 4.07
CA VAL A 42 -0.74 5.12 3.04
C VAL A 42 -1.03 6.30 2.09
N ARG A 43 -2.27 6.44 1.64
CA ARG A 43 -2.71 7.57 0.81
C ARG A 43 -2.52 8.92 1.50
N ALA A 44 -2.73 8.98 2.82
CA ALA A 44 -2.50 10.16 3.63
C ALA A 44 -1.01 10.44 3.94
N GLY A 45 -0.11 9.53 3.55
CA GLY A 45 1.33 9.66 3.79
C GLY A 45 1.77 9.29 5.20
N MET A 46 1.03 8.38 5.86
CA MET A 46 1.46 7.79 7.14
C MET A 46 2.74 6.98 6.92
N VAL A 47 3.77 7.25 7.72
CA VAL A 47 5.06 6.54 7.69
C VAL A 47 5.05 5.35 8.63
N ASP A 48 4.45 5.54 9.81
CA ASP A 48 4.33 4.50 10.82
C ASP A 48 2.91 3.92 10.85
N LEU A 49 2.70 2.84 10.08
CA LEU A 49 1.42 2.14 9.99
C LEU A 49 1.04 1.41 11.28
N ASP A 50 2.02 1.12 12.15
CA ASP A 50 1.73 0.52 13.46
C ASP A 50 1.00 1.50 14.38
N GLY A 51 1.08 2.80 14.10
CA GLY A 51 0.29 3.84 14.76
C GLY A 51 -1.23 3.66 14.63
N LEU A 52 -1.72 2.92 13.63
CA LEU A 52 -3.14 2.61 13.49
C LEU A 52 -3.70 1.77 14.64
N LYS A 53 -2.85 1.00 15.35
CA LYS A 53 -3.22 0.25 16.55
C LYS A 53 -3.60 1.17 17.73
N LEU A 54 -3.18 2.43 17.67
CA LEU A 54 -3.46 3.44 18.70
C LEU A 54 -4.75 4.23 18.40
N VAL A 55 -5.37 3.98 17.25
CA VAL A 55 -6.62 4.62 16.84
C VAL A 55 -7.78 3.79 17.37
N ASP A 56 -8.77 4.46 17.95
CA ASP A 56 -10.01 3.82 18.34
C ASP A 56 -10.82 3.46 17.08
N LEU A 57 -10.93 2.15 16.80
CA LEU A 57 -11.63 1.61 15.65
C LEU A 57 -13.11 1.34 15.93
N SER A 58 -13.58 1.56 17.17
CA SER A 58 -14.95 1.22 17.57
C SER A 58 -16.04 2.04 16.87
N GLY A 59 -15.70 3.24 16.41
CA GLY A 59 -16.59 4.11 15.62
C GLY A 59 -16.35 4.08 14.11
N VAL A 60 -15.50 3.17 13.61
CA VAL A 60 -15.15 3.09 12.19
C VAL A 60 -16.06 2.10 11.47
N ASP A 61 -16.96 2.64 10.65
CA ASP A 61 -17.88 1.84 9.84
C ASP A 61 -17.48 1.78 8.36
N LEU A 62 -18.00 0.75 7.69
CA LEU A 62 -17.89 0.58 6.24
C LEU A 62 -19.18 1.03 5.55
N ASP A 63 -19.06 1.64 4.38
CA ASP A 63 -20.18 1.96 3.50
C ASP A 63 -20.67 0.74 2.69
N GLU A 64 -21.67 0.95 1.83
CA GLU A 64 -22.22 -0.08 0.93
C GLU A 64 -21.20 -0.60 -0.12
N HIS A 65 -20.03 0.04 -0.23
CA HIS A 65 -18.96 -0.31 -1.14
C HIS A 65 -17.71 -0.85 -0.42
N ASP A 66 -17.87 -1.30 0.83
CA ASP A 66 -16.80 -1.79 1.69
C ASP A 66 -15.68 -0.76 1.94
N LYS A 67 -15.97 0.55 1.88
CA LYS A 67 -15.01 1.61 2.19
C LYS A 67 -15.24 2.18 3.57
N VAL A 68 -14.14 2.57 4.22
CA VAL A 68 -14.20 3.24 5.53
C VAL A 68 -14.87 4.61 5.38
N ILE A 69 -15.98 4.81 6.09
CA ILE A 69 -16.68 6.09 6.17
C ILE A 69 -15.75 7.11 6.85
N ASP A 70 -15.64 8.32 6.27
CA ASP A 70 -14.84 9.42 6.81
C ASP A 70 -13.34 9.10 7.06
N GLY A 71 -12.78 8.06 6.44
CA GLY A 71 -11.37 7.66 6.62
C GLY A 71 -10.38 8.81 6.36
N SER A 72 -10.64 9.64 5.34
CA SER A 72 -9.81 10.82 5.02
C SER A 72 -9.85 11.90 6.10
N LYS A 73 -11.01 12.09 6.75
CA LYS A 73 -11.20 13.03 7.86
C LYS A 73 -10.48 12.51 9.10
N LEU A 74 -10.63 11.22 9.42
CA LEU A 74 -9.91 10.55 10.49
C LEU A 74 -8.38 10.70 10.34
N MET A 75 -7.84 10.45 9.14
CA MET A 75 -6.41 10.65 8.87
C MET A 75 -5.98 12.11 9.03
N SER A 76 -6.82 13.06 8.65
CA SER A 76 -6.54 14.49 8.79
C SER A 76 -6.50 14.93 10.26
N GLU A 77 -7.40 14.43 11.09
CA GLU A 77 -7.42 14.65 12.54
C GLU A 77 -6.22 13.98 13.22
N LEU A 78 -5.91 12.74 12.83
CA LEU A 78 -4.75 12.03 13.34
C LEU A 78 -3.45 12.74 12.99
N ARG A 79 -3.35 13.34 11.81
CA ARG A 79 -2.20 14.16 11.39
C ARG A 79 -2.05 15.43 12.22
N ARG A 80 -3.15 16.02 12.70
CA ARG A 80 -3.13 17.17 13.62
C ARG A 80 -2.69 16.78 15.02
N ASN A 81 -3.23 15.68 15.55
CA ASN A 81 -3.00 15.23 16.92
C ASN A 81 -1.66 14.50 17.10
N LYS A 82 -1.24 13.73 16.10
CA LYS A 82 -0.01 12.91 16.10
C LYS A 82 0.76 13.10 14.79
N PRO A 83 1.35 14.29 14.54
CA PRO A 83 2.03 14.58 13.28
C PRO A 83 3.23 13.65 13.00
N TRP A 84 3.85 13.12 14.05
CA TRP A 84 5.00 12.21 13.98
C TRP A 84 4.68 10.85 13.34
N LEU A 85 3.41 10.47 13.20
CA LEU A 85 2.99 9.28 12.45
C LEU A 85 3.06 9.49 10.93
N PHE A 86 3.10 10.73 10.47
CA PHE A 86 3.03 11.10 9.06
C PHE A 86 4.36 11.62 8.55
N GLY A 87 4.65 11.32 7.29
CA GLY A 87 5.82 11.84 6.62
C GLY A 87 5.68 13.35 6.34
N ARG A 88 6.82 14.00 6.09
CA ARG A 88 6.80 15.33 5.46
C ARG A 88 6.03 15.21 4.15
N ALA A 89 5.15 16.18 3.89
CA ALA A 89 4.52 16.30 2.59
C ALA A 89 5.63 16.41 1.53
N SER A 90 5.67 15.44 0.61
CA SER A 90 6.58 15.50 -0.52
C SER A 90 6.17 16.68 -1.40
N SER A 91 7.06 17.66 -1.57
CA SER A 91 6.85 18.80 -2.49
C SER A 91 7.25 18.46 -3.93
N SER A 92 7.57 17.20 -4.20
CA SER A 92 8.02 16.76 -5.52
C SER A 92 6.86 16.81 -6.52
N SER A 93 7.00 17.63 -7.55
CA SER A 93 6.12 17.61 -8.71
C SER A 93 6.43 16.38 -9.58
N ALA A 94 5.42 15.83 -10.25
CA ALA A 94 5.63 14.80 -11.27
C ALA A 94 6.54 15.39 -12.37
N ALA A 95 7.78 14.90 -12.46
CA ALA A 95 8.71 15.37 -13.46
C ALA A 95 8.18 14.99 -14.85
N VAL A 96 7.95 15.99 -15.70
CA VAL A 96 7.69 15.75 -17.12
C VAL A 96 8.99 15.21 -17.71
N ALA A 97 8.95 13.97 -18.21
CA ALA A 97 10.09 13.39 -18.90
C ALA A 97 10.47 14.32 -20.08
N PRO A 98 11.76 14.67 -20.25
CA PRO A 98 12.17 15.50 -21.37
C PRO A 98 11.81 14.79 -22.68
N ALA A 99 11.30 15.56 -23.66
CA ALA A 99 10.98 15.02 -24.97
C ALA A 99 12.20 14.30 -25.57
N SER A 100 11.98 13.11 -26.15
CA SER A 100 13.04 12.39 -26.86
C SER A 100 13.59 13.27 -27.97
N ARG A 101 14.88 13.59 -27.89
CA ARG A 101 15.55 14.34 -28.95
C ARG A 101 15.93 13.35 -30.05
N PRO A 102 15.66 13.68 -31.34
CA PRO A 102 16.15 12.84 -32.42
C PRO A 102 17.68 12.76 -32.35
N VAL A 103 18.23 11.60 -32.72
CA VAL A 103 19.69 11.39 -32.80
C VAL A 103 20.22 12.39 -33.82
N LYS A 104 20.99 13.39 -33.35
CA LYS A 104 21.66 14.34 -34.25
C LYS A 104 22.81 13.60 -34.93
N GLN A 105 22.89 13.71 -36.25
CA GLN A 105 24.07 13.25 -36.97
C GLN A 105 25.26 14.11 -36.54
N LYS A 106 26.29 13.48 -35.98
CA LYS A 106 27.57 14.15 -35.69
C LYS A 106 28.19 14.61 -37.02
N THR A 107 28.78 15.78 -37.02
CA THR A 107 29.61 16.24 -38.16
C THR A 107 30.97 15.55 -38.13
N ALA A 108 31.71 15.56 -39.24
CA ALA A 108 33.02 14.92 -39.33
C ALA A 108 34.04 15.46 -38.30
N MET A 109 33.87 16.70 -37.84
CA MET A 109 34.71 17.33 -36.81
C MET A 109 34.36 16.88 -35.38
N GLU A 110 33.20 16.24 -35.19
CA GLU A 110 32.68 15.80 -33.89
C GLU A 110 32.79 14.27 -33.71
N MET A 111 33.31 13.56 -34.71
CA MET A 111 33.57 12.12 -34.65
C MET A 111 35.01 11.87 -34.23
N SER A 112 35.25 10.82 -33.45
CA SER A 112 36.60 10.27 -33.34
C SER A 112 37.02 9.62 -34.66
N ASP A 113 38.32 9.44 -34.88
CA ASP A 113 38.84 8.85 -36.12
C ASP A 113 38.26 7.45 -36.38
N GLU A 114 38.05 6.66 -35.32
CA GLU A 114 37.44 5.33 -35.38
C GLU A 114 35.96 5.39 -35.81
N GLU A 115 35.20 6.33 -35.24
CA GLU A 115 33.79 6.57 -35.60
C GLU A 115 33.68 7.06 -37.04
N TYR A 116 34.59 7.92 -37.49
CA TYR A 116 34.61 8.46 -38.85
C TYR A 116 34.87 7.37 -39.90
N VAL A 117 35.86 6.49 -39.66
CA VAL A 117 36.15 5.38 -40.57
C VAL A 117 34.96 4.44 -40.69
N ALA A 118 34.32 4.09 -39.56
CA ALA A 118 33.12 3.26 -39.55
C ALA A 118 31.94 3.92 -40.30
N ALA A 119 31.71 5.21 -40.09
CA ALA A 119 30.67 5.96 -40.79
C ALA A 119 30.93 6.05 -42.30
N LYS A 120 32.19 6.28 -42.70
CA LYS A 120 32.60 6.31 -44.11
C LYS A 120 32.39 4.97 -44.80
N MET A 121 32.80 3.86 -44.17
CA MET A 121 32.58 2.51 -44.68
C MET A 121 31.09 2.18 -44.80
N ALA A 122 30.27 2.60 -43.83
CA ALA A 122 28.84 2.41 -43.88
C ALA A 122 28.21 3.12 -45.10
N VAL A 123 28.54 4.40 -45.33
CA VAL A 123 28.04 5.15 -46.49
C VAL A 123 28.45 4.50 -47.81
N THR A 124 29.70 4.05 -47.94
CA THR A 124 30.18 3.38 -49.17
C THR A 124 29.48 2.04 -49.41
N LYS A 125 29.17 1.28 -48.35
CA LYS A 125 28.49 -0.03 -48.46
C LYS A 125 27.05 0.07 -48.98
N TYR A 126 26.36 1.19 -48.75
CA TYR A 126 24.99 1.40 -49.22
C TYR A 126 24.90 2.06 -50.62
N HIS A 127 26.03 2.35 -51.27
CA HIS A 127 26.09 3.00 -52.59
C HIS A 127 26.66 2.09 -53.70
N ILE A 128 26.63 0.78 -53.47
CA ILE A 128 26.90 -0.29 -54.44
C ILE A 128 25.64 -1.13 -54.54
#